data_AF-A0A1R3XP45-F1
#
_entry.id   AF-A0A1R3XP45-F1
#
_cell.length_a   1.000
_cell.length_b   1.000
_cell.length_c   1.000
_cell.angle_alpha   90.00
_cell.angle_beta   90.00
_cell.angle_gamma   90.00
#
_symmetry.space_group_name_H-M   'P 1'
#
loop_
_entity.id
_entity.type
_entity.pdbx_description
1 polymer ?
#
loop_
_entity_poly.entity_id
_entity_poly.type
_entity_poly.pdbx_seq_one_letter_code
_entity_poly.pdbx_strand_id
1 'polypeptide(L)' 'MVRRRLGRSARVARPGYALVSVSARDANGFVHHYDDIEAPLGSLHEAIAILQLNSVATDAAHRDASA' A
#
# COMPACT_ATOMS: atom_id res chain seq x y z
N MET A 1 9.51 -22.09 7.05
CA MET A 1 9.55 -20.95 8.01
C MET A 1 10.70 -20.02 7.65
N VAL A 2 10.43 -18.91 6.96
CA VAL A 2 11.47 -17.92 6.65
C VAL A 2 11.55 -16.94 7.82
N ARG A 3 12.56 -17.10 8.68
CA ARG A 3 12.96 -16.08 9.64
C ARG A 3 13.73 -15.00 8.87
N ARG A 4 13.14 -13.81 8.68
CA ARG A 4 13.87 -12.64 8.14
C ARG A 4 13.83 -11.47 9.13
N ARG A 5 14.93 -11.39 9.88
CA ARG A 5 15.57 -10.20 10.50
C ARG A 5 14.64 -9.14 11.12
N LEU A 6 14.18 -9.43 12.34
CA LEU A 6 13.66 -8.44 13.32
C LEU A 6 14.76 -7.53 13.90
N GLY A 7 15.74 -7.12 13.08
CA GLY A 7 16.97 -6.46 13.55
C GLY A 7 17.29 -5.13 12.87
N ARG A 8 16.37 -4.54 12.10
CA ARG A 8 16.56 -3.19 11.58
C ARG A 8 15.99 -2.23 12.61
N SER A 9 16.87 -1.49 13.30
CA SER A 9 16.51 -0.31 14.11
C SER A 9 15.33 0.39 13.45
N ALA A 10 14.23 0.57 14.20
CA ALA A 10 13.00 1.19 13.69
C ALA A 10 13.38 2.54 13.09
N ARG A 11 13.53 2.59 11.76
CA ARG A 11 13.85 3.81 11.05
C ARG A 11 12.60 4.66 11.15
N VAL A 12 12.66 5.65 12.03
CA VAL A 12 11.63 6.66 12.11
C VAL A 12 11.73 7.48 10.82
N ALA A 13 10.60 7.63 10.14
CA ALA A 13 10.54 8.45 8.93
C ALA A 13 10.91 9.90 9.26
N ARG A 14 11.47 10.60 8.27
CA ARG A 14 11.73 12.04 8.38
C ARG A 14 10.42 12.81 8.63
N PRO A 15 10.45 13.98 9.29
CA PRO A 15 9.29 14.85 9.40
C PRO A 15 8.65 15.12 8.02
N GLY A 16 7.35 14.87 7.88
CA GLY A 16 6.61 15.00 6.62
C GLY A 16 6.70 13.78 5.68
N TYR A 17 7.41 12.73 6.07
CA TYR A 17 7.57 11.47 5.33
C TYR A 17 6.95 10.30 6.10
N ALA A 18 6.66 9.23 5.38
CA ALA A 18 6.23 7.95 5.90
C ALA A 18 7.19 6.85 5.44
N LEU A 19 7.45 5.88 6.30
CA LEU A 19 8.08 4.61 5.92
C LEU A 19 6.96 3.65 5.54
N VAL A 20 6.93 3.21 4.28
CA VAL A 20 5.85 2.44 3.68
C VAL A 20 6.36 1.04 3.36
N SER A 21 5.71 0.04 3.91
CA SER A 21 5.89 -1.36 3.51
C SER A 21 4.73 -1.75 2.59
N VAL A 22 5.01 -2.13 1.36
CA VAL A 22 4.00 -2.49 0.37
C VAL A 22 3.94 -4.01 0.22
N SER A 23 2.73 -4.56 0.28
CA SER A 23 2.46 -5.96 -0.04
C SER A 23 1.28 -6.08 -0.99
N ALA A 24 1.42 -6.90 -2.03
CA ALA A 24 0.34 -7.22 -2.95
C ALA A 24 0.02 -8.72 -2.87
N ARG A 25 -1.26 -9.08 -2.87
CA ARG A 25 -1.70 -10.48 -2.96
C ARG A 25 -2.33 -10.71 -4.33
N ASP A 26 -1.89 -11.74 -5.03
CA ASP A 26 -2.45 -12.12 -6.32
C ASP A 26 -3.62 -13.12 -6.18
N ALA A 27 -4.23 -13.47 -7.32
CA ALA A 27 -5.36 -14.40 -7.38
C ALA A 27 -5.01 -15.83 -6.93
N ASN A 28 -3.72 -16.20 -6.97
CA ASN A 28 -3.24 -17.51 -6.49
C ASN A 28 -2.95 -17.49 -4.98
N GLY A 29 -3.13 -16.33 -4.33
CA GLY A 29 -2.91 -16.14 -2.90
C GLY A 29 -1.46 -15.85 -2.52
N PHE A 30 -0.53 -15.75 -3.48
CA PHE A 30 0.86 -15.40 -3.20
C PHE A 30 0.96 -13.94 -2.78
N VAL A 31 1.76 -13.70 -1.75
CA VAL A 31 2.02 -12.35 -1.23
C VAL A 31 3.39 -11.90 -1.70
N HIS A 32 3.39 -10.83 -2.50
CA HIS A 32 4.57 -10.13 -2.99
C HIS A 32 4.89 -9.01 -2.01
N HIS A 33 6.00 -9.15 -1.29
CA HIS A 33 6.54 -8.09 -0.46
C HIS A 33 7.54 -7.28 -1.27
N TYR A 34 7.35 -5.96 -1.27
CA TYR A 34 8.30 -5.02 -1.83
C TYR A 34 9.19 -4.45 -0.73
N ASP A 35 10.30 -3.82 -1.12
CA ASP A 35 11.19 -3.16 -0.17
C ASP A 35 10.47 -1.99 0.54
N ASP A 36 10.94 -1.66 1.74
CA ASP A 36 10.46 -0.48 2.49
C ASP A 36 10.85 0.81 1.74
N ILE A 37 9.87 1.67 1.50
CA ILE A 37 10.04 2.94 0.79
C ILE A 37 9.80 4.10 1.76
N GLU A 38 10.69 5.08 1.78
CA GLU A 38 10.43 6.35 2.47
C GLU A 38 9.85 7.35 1.47
N ALA A 39 8.63 7.83 1.72
CA ALA A 39 7.87 8.67 0.78
C ALA A 39 7.24 9.89 1.48
N PRO A 40 7.11 11.04 0.80
CA PRO A 40 6.35 12.17 1.33
C PRO A 40 4.88 11.80 1.60
N LEU A 41 4.30 12.32 2.69
CA LEU A 41 2.91 12.03 3.05
C LEU A 41 1.90 12.45 1.96
N GLY A 42 2.15 13.57 1.28
CA GLY A 42 1.29 14.04 0.18
C GLY A 42 1.23 13.04 -0.98
N SER A 43 2.40 12.55 -1.42
CA SER A 43 2.48 11.56 -2.50
C SER A 43 1.86 10.21 -2.10
N LEU A 44 1.96 9.82 -0.83
CA LEU A 44 1.28 8.63 -0.32
C LEU A 44 -0.24 8.77 -0.42
N HIS A 45 -0.78 9.95 -0.09
CA HIS A 45 -2.21 10.21 -0.18
C HIS A 45 -2.71 10.11 -1.64
N GLU A 46 -1.99 10.72 -2.59
CA GLU A 46 -2.31 10.63 -4.02
C GLU A 46 -2.27 9.17 -4.52
N ALA A 47 -1.24 8.41 -4.14
CA ALA A 47 -1.12 7.01 -4.54
C ALA A 47 -2.28 6.15 -4.01
N ILE A 48 -2.69 6.36 -2.74
CA ILE A 48 -3.84 5.66 -2.16
C ILE A 48 -5.13 6.06 -2.88
N ALA A 49 -5.32 7.34 -3.20
CA ALA A 49 -6.50 7.80 -3.93
C ALA A 49 -6.60 7.14 -5.31
N ILE A 50 -5.48 7.01 -6.04
CA ILE A 50 -5.44 6.30 -7.32
C ILE A 50 -5.80 4.82 -7.15
N LEU A 51 -5.25 4.14 -6.13
CA LEU A 51 -5.58 2.73 -5.86
C LEU A 51 -7.06 2.54 -5.49
N GLN A 52 -7.63 3.47 -4.74
CA GLN A 52 -9.06 3.47 -4.40
C GLN A 52 -9.94 3.70 -5.62
N LEU A 53 -9.55 4.62 -6.51
CA LEU A 53 -10.27 4.87 -7.77
C LEU A 53 -10.32 3.61 -8.64
N ASN A 54 -9.22 2.86 -8.74
CA ASN A 54 -9.13 1.64 -9.52
C ASN A 54 -9.58 0.38 -8.76
N SER A 55 -10.17 0.55 -7.57
CA SER A 55 -10.69 -0.57 -6.79
C SER A 55 -12.00 -1.06 -7.41
N VAL A 56 -12.10 -2.37 -7.60
CA VAL A 56 -13.33 -3.04 -8.08
C VAL A 56 -14.53 -2.72 -7.19
N ALA A 57 -14.31 -2.46 -5.89
CA ALA A 57 -15.37 -2.06 -4.97
C ALA A 57 -15.92 -0.65 -5.29
N THR A 58 -15.05 0.27 -5.71
CA THR A 58 -15.43 1.62 -6.12
C THR A 58 -16.15 1.59 -7.47
N ASP A 59 -15.68 0.78 -8.42
CA ASP A 59 -16.36 0.55 -9.70
C ASP A 59 -17.75 -0.07 -9.52
N ALA A 60 -17.90 -1.02 -8.59
CA ALA A 60 -19.20 -1.62 -8.26
C ALA A 60 -20.15 -0.58 -7.64
N ALA A 61 -19.68 0.23 -6.67
CA ALA A 61 -20.49 1.27 -6.04
C ALA A 61 -20.93 2.36 -7.04
N HIS A 62 -20.10 2.71 -8.01
CA HIS A 62 -20.45 3.67 -9.07
C HIS A 62 -21.51 3.13 -10.03
N ARG A 63 -21.45 1.82 -10.33
CA ARG A 63 -22.46 1.14 -11.15
C ARG A 63 -23.81 1.07 -10.46
N ASP A 64 -23.84 0.76 -9.16
CA ASP A 64 -25.08 0.66 -8.38
C ASP A 64 -25.74 2.03 -8.15
N ALA A 65 -24.97 3.11 -8.07
CA ALA A 65 -25.50 4.47 -7.91
C ALA A 65 -26.08 5.07 -9.22
N SER A 66 -25.81 4.45 -10.37
CA SER A 66 -26.22 4.92 -11.70
C SER A 66 -27.39 4.12 -12.28
N ALA A 67 -27.94 3.16 -11.52
CA ALA A 67 -29.09 2.32 -11.86
C ALA A 67 -30.36 2.80 -11.13
#